data_AF-L0ADZ8-F1
#
_entry.id   AF-L0ADZ8-F1
#
_cell.length_a   1.000
_cell.length_b   1.000
_cell.length_c   1.000
_cell.angle_alpha   90.00
_cell.angle_beta   90.00
_cell.angle_gamma   90.00
#
_symmetry.space_group_name_H-M   'P 1'
#
loop_
_entity.id
_entity.type
_entity.pdbx_description
1 polymer ?
#
loop_
_entity_poly.entity_id
_entity_poly.type
_entity_poly.pdbx_seq_one_letter_code
_entity_poly.pdbx_strand_id
1 'polypeptide(L)'
;MACAELEALRLALMTLNGTVDESVKRHAEAEIGDELENNGPIAALASAETLEEIQRHLDAALVDLEEEAADADSTDPYGAYLRGRIVAVRDAEQRIRRLRERTDGLLEDFGETHHTLHETFPIEE
;
A
#
# COMPACT_ATOMS: atom_id res chain seq x y z
N MET A 1 13.83 1.87 -15.28
CA MET A 1 13.38 0.59 -14.69
C MET A 1 12.53 0.97 -13.52
N ALA A 2 11.23 1.05 -13.77
CA ALA A 2 10.28 1.55 -12.79
C ALA A 2 9.85 0.42 -11.85
N CYS A 3 9.77 0.71 -10.55
CA CYS A 3 9.15 -0.17 -9.58
C CYS A 3 7.68 0.29 -9.42
N ALA A 4 6.82 -0.14 -10.33
CA ALA A 4 5.45 0.35 -10.43
C ALA A 4 4.65 0.13 -9.13
N GLU A 5 4.86 -0.97 -8.40
CA GLU A 5 4.16 -1.26 -7.13
C GLU A 5 4.50 -0.22 -6.07
N LEU A 6 5.76 0.19 -5.97
CA LEU A 6 6.22 1.11 -4.93
C LEU A 6 5.75 2.54 -5.23
N GLU A 7 5.76 2.96 -6.50
CA GLU A 7 5.22 4.26 -6.89
C GLU A 7 3.68 4.29 -6.81
N ALA A 8 2.99 3.20 -7.16
CA ALA A 8 1.54 3.09 -6.97
C ALA A 8 1.18 3.12 -5.47
N LEU A 9 1.89 2.38 -4.63
CA LEU A 9 1.73 2.43 -3.18
C LEU A 9 1.97 3.86 -2.64
N ARG A 10 2.97 4.56 -3.18
CA ARG A 10 3.26 5.94 -2.79
C ARG A 10 2.09 6.88 -3.11
N LEU A 11 1.52 6.78 -4.31
CA LEU A 11 0.32 7.55 -4.68
C LEU A 11 -0.85 7.26 -3.74
N ALA A 12 -1.11 5.99 -3.46
CA ALA A 12 -2.18 5.57 -2.56
C ALA A 12 -2.00 6.14 -1.14
N LEU A 13 -0.77 6.08 -0.60
CA LEU A 13 -0.45 6.63 0.71
C LEU A 13 -0.56 8.15 0.76
N MET A 14 -0.27 8.86 -0.34
CA MET A 14 -0.50 10.30 -0.43
C MET A 14 -2.00 10.61 -0.32
N THR A 15 -2.84 9.85 -1.03
CA THR A 15 -4.31 9.98 -0.95
C THR A 15 -4.83 9.67 0.45
N LEU A 16 -4.45 8.52 1.02
CA LEU A 16 -4.83 8.10 2.37
C LEU A 16 -4.47 9.16 3.43
N ASN A 17 -3.28 9.75 3.32
CA ASN A 17 -2.80 10.74 4.28
C ASN A 17 -3.28 12.17 3.99
N GLY A 18 -4.01 12.39 2.89
CA GLY A 18 -4.37 13.74 2.43
C GLY A 18 -3.15 14.62 2.12
N THR A 19 -2.02 14.03 1.72
CA THR A 19 -0.79 14.76 1.40
C THR A 19 -0.77 15.11 -0.09
N VAL A 20 -0.52 16.38 -0.42
CA VAL A 20 -0.48 16.85 -1.81
C VAL A 20 0.91 17.41 -2.13
N ASP A 21 1.71 16.62 -2.83
CA ASP A 21 2.97 17.04 -3.45
C ASP A 21 2.91 16.72 -4.95
N GLU A 22 2.61 17.74 -5.75
CA GLU A 22 2.46 17.61 -7.21
C GLU A 22 3.76 17.25 -7.95
N SER A 23 4.93 17.47 -7.34
CA SER A 23 6.20 17.02 -7.93
C SER A 23 6.38 15.53 -7.72
N VAL A 24 6.10 15.05 -6.52
CA VAL A 24 6.18 13.63 -6.18
C VAL A 24 5.12 12.83 -6.94
N LYS A 25 3.89 13.34 -7.00
CA LYS A 25 2.79 12.72 -7.75
C LYS A 25 3.16 12.54 -9.23
N ARG A 26 3.59 13.61 -9.90
CA ARG A 26 3.99 13.53 -11.32
C ARG A 26 5.18 12.61 -11.55
N HIS A 27 6.12 12.54 -10.59
CA HIS A 27 7.23 11.60 -10.67
C HIS A 27 6.75 10.15 -10.63
N ALA A 28 5.89 9.82 -9.66
CA ALA A 28 5.31 8.49 -9.53
C ALA A 28 4.48 8.12 -10.77
N GLU A 29 3.60 9.00 -11.24
CA GLU A 29 2.80 8.79 -12.45
C GLU A 29 3.66 8.57 -13.69
N ALA A 30 4.76 9.32 -13.84
CA ALA A 30 5.68 9.16 -14.96
C ALA A 30 6.48 7.86 -14.92
N GLU A 31 6.84 7.37 -13.72
CA GLU A 31 7.51 6.06 -13.57
C GLU A 31 6.54 4.90 -13.83
N ILE A 32 5.28 4.99 -13.39
CA ILE A 32 4.27 3.94 -13.63
C ILE A 32 3.86 3.89 -15.11
N GLY A 33 3.69 5.05 -15.75
CA GLY A 33 3.34 5.15 -17.17
C GLY A 33 1.99 4.49 -17.50
N ASP A 34 1.94 3.75 -18.60
CA ASP A 34 0.71 3.18 -19.19
C ASP A 34 0.01 2.17 -18.25
N GLU A 35 0.69 1.64 -17.23
CA GLU A 35 0.08 0.77 -16.23
C GLU A 35 -1.03 1.45 -15.41
N LEU A 36 -1.04 2.79 -15.35
CA LEU A 36 -2.15 3.54 -14.74
C LEU A 36 -3.44 3.45 -15.53
N GLU A 37 -3.35 3.27 -16.85
CA GLU A 37 -4.51 3.19 -17.74
C GLU A 37 -5.00 1.75 -17.90
N ASN A 38 -4.15 0.78 -17.57
CA ASN A 38 -4.50 -0.63 -17.56
C ASN A 38 -5.42 -0.91 -16.36
N ASN A 39 -6.55 -1.58 -16.59
CA ASN A 39 -7.48 -1.99 -15.52
C ASN A 39 -6.92 -3.16 -14.67
N GLY A 40 -5.68 -3.04 -14.19
CA GLY A 40 -4.95 -4.05 -13.43
C GLY A 40 -4.63 -3.62 -11.99
N PRO A 41 -3.92 -4.47 -11.22
CA PRO A 41 -3.64 -4.23 -9.81
C PRO A 41 -2.86 -2.95 -9.52
N ILE A 42 -1.95 -2.54 -10.42
CA ILE A 42 -1.14 -1.33 -10.26
C ILE A 42 -1.99 -0.06 -10.33
N ALA A 43 -2.85 0.09 -11.33
CA ALA A 43 -3.80 1.20 -11.41
C ALA A 43 -4.75 1.22 -10.20
N ALA A 44 -5.28 0.06 -9.84
CA ALA A 44 -6.16 -0.07 -8.68
C ALA A 44 -5.46 0.36 -7.38
N LEU A 45 -4.20 -0.06 -7.18
CA LEU A 45 -3.38 0.34 -6.05
C LEU A 45 -3.14 1.86 -6.04
N ALA A 46 -2.74 2.44 -7.17
CA ALA A 46 -2.47 3.87 -7.29
C ALA A 46 -3.69 4.75 -6.94
N SER A 47 -4.90 4.23 -7.18
CA SER A 47 -6.17 4.90 -6.88
C SER A 47 -6.77 4.57 -5.51
N ALA A 48 -6.15 3.69 -4.72
CA ALA A 48 -6.71 3.24 -3.44
C ALA A 48 -6.82 4.38 -2.42
N GLU A 49 -7.94 4.46 -1.72
CA GLU A 49 -8.24 5.54 -0.78
C GLU A 49 -8.19 5.07 0.69
N THR A 50 -8.27 3.76 0.90
CA THR A 50 -8.30 3.14 2.23
C THR A 50 -7.15 2.16 2.45
N LEU A 51 -6.76 1.95 3.73
CA LEU A 51 -5.75 0.93 4.08
C LEU A 51 -6.13 -0.48 3.62
N GLU A 52 -7.43 -0.81 3.62
CA GLU A 52 -7.91 -2.11 3.14
C GLU A 52 -7.70 -2.28 1.63
N GLU A 53 -8.06 -1.27 0.84
CA GLU A 53 -7.84 -1.27 -0.61
C GLU A 53 -6.36 -1.33 -0.93
N ILE A 54 -5.53 -0.54 -0.25
CA ILE A 54 -4.07 -0.55 -0.41
C ILE A 54 -3.52 -1.96 -0.21
N GLN A 55 -3.91 -2.64 0.88
CA GLN A 55 -3.45 -4.02 1.12
C GLN A 55 -3.90 -4.98 0.04
N ARG A 56 -5.19 -4.94 -0.32
CA ARG A 56 -5.77 -5.83 -1.32
C ARG A 56 -5.08 -5.69 -2.68
N HIS A 57 -4.86 -4.46 -3.12
CA HIS A 57 -4.29 -4.19 -4.44
C HIS A 57 -2.76 -4.37 -4.46
N LEU A 58 -2.07 -4.11 -3.34
CA LEU A 58 -0.65 -4.43 -3.20
C LEU A 58 -0.40 -5.94 -3.19
N ASP A 59 -1.24 -6.73 -2.51
CA ASP A 59 -1.16 -8.19 -2.53
C ASP A 59 -1.38 -8.72 -3.97
N ALA A 60 -2.35 -8.16 -4.71
CA ALA A 60 -2.59 -8.54 -6.11
C ALA A 60 -1.41 -8.15 -7.03
N ALA A 61 -0.87 -6.94 -6.90
CA ALA A 61 0.29 -6.51 -7.69
C ALA A 61 1.55 -7.35 -7.38
N LEU A 62 1.70 -7.79 -6.13
CA LEU A 62 2.78 -8.68 -5.73
C LEU A 62 2.65 -10.07 -6.36
N VAL A 63 1.43 -10.60 -6.50
CA VAL A 63 1.18 -11.87 -7.21
C VAL A 63 1.61 -11.75 -8.67
N ASP A 64 1.21 -10.70 -9.38
CA ASP A 64 1.59 -10.47 -10.77
C ASP A 64 3.12 -10.36 -10.93
N LEU A 65 3.79 -9.65 -10.02
CA LEU A 65 5.25 -9.52 -10.00
C LEU A 65 5.96 -10.86 -9.71
N GLU A 66 5.39 -11.68 -8.84
CA GLU A 66 5.91 -13.01 -8.54
C GLU A 66 5.78 -13.96 -9.72
N GLU A 67 4.69 -13.87 -10.48
CA GLU A 67 4.51 -14.59 -11.75
C GLU A 67 5.55 -14.15 -12.79
N GLU A 68 5.72 -12.84 -12.99
CA GLU A 68 6.72 -12.29 -13.91
C GLU A 68 8.14 -12.77 -13.56
N ALA A 69 8.49 -12.74 -12.27
CA ALA A 69 9.80 -13.19 -11.81
C ALA A 69 10.01 -14.70 -11.93
N ALA A 70 8.94 -15.50 -11.86
CA ALA A 70 8.98 -16.94 -12.02
C ALA A 70 9.20 -17.34 -13.50
N ASP A 71 8.64 -16.58 -14.42
CA ASP A 71 8.79 -16.78 -15.86
C ASP A 71 10.13 -16.27 -16.41
N ALA A 72 10.81 -15.40 -15.67
CA ALA A 72 12.11 -14.85 -16.06
C ALA A 72 13.24 -15.90 -16.07
N ASP A 73 14.11 -15.84 -17.08
CA ASP A 73 15.29 -16.70 -17.17
C ASP A 73 16.20 -16.50 -15.94
N SER A 74 16.52 -17.60 -15.26
CA SER A 74 17.40 -17.63 -14.09
C SER A 74 18.80 -17.03 -14.32
N THR A 75 19.26 -16.99 -15.56
CA THR A 75 20.57 -16.47 -15.97
C THR A 75 20.53 -15.03 -16.46
N ASP A 76 19.34 -14.46 -16.67
CA ASP A 76 19.14 -13.07 -17.07
C ASP A 76 19.30 -12.13 -15.85
N PRO A 77 20.18 -11.11 -15.93
CA PRO A 77 20.23 -10.04 -14.93
C PRO A 77 18.88 -9.41 -14.60
N TYR A 78 17.95 -9.36 -15.55
CA TYR A 78 16.59 -8.86 -15.32
C TYR A 78 15.81 -9.72 -14.32
N GLY A 79 15.93 -11.05 -14.39
CA GLY A 79 15.32 -11.94 -13.40
C GLY A 79 15.87 -11.71 -11.98
N ALA A 80 17.17 -11.38 -11.86
CA ALA A 80 17.75 -10.99 -10.57
C ALA A 80 17.19 -9.66 -10.04
N TYR A 81 16.95 -8.69 -10.93
CA TYR A 81 16.27 -7.44 -10.59
C TYR A 81 14.83 -7.66 -10.12
N LEU A 82 14.03 -8.47 -10.82
CA LEU A 82 12.66 -8.81 -10.42
C LEU A 82 12.60 -9.45 -9.04
N ARG A 83 13.50 -10.40 -8.73
CA ARG A 83 13.60 -10.99 -7.38
C ARG A 83 13.96 -9.96 -6.30
N GLY A 84 14.84 -9.00 -6.63
CA GLY A 84 15.14 -7.88 -5.73
C GLY A 84 13.94 -6.97 -5.50
N ARG A 85 13.17 -6.69 -6.56
CA ARG A 85 11.92 -5.93 -6.51
C ARG A 85 10.88 -6.62 -5.62
N ILE A 86 10.69 -7.92 -5.75
CA ILE A 86 9.81 -8.72 -4.86
C ILE A 86 10.16 -8.53 -3.39
N VAL A 87 11.45 -8.61 -3.05
CA VAL A 87 11.90 -8.42 -1.65
C VAL A 87 11.53 -7.03 -1.13
N ALA A 88 11.73 -5.98 -1.95
CA ALA A 88 11.38 -4.62 -1.57
C ALA A 88 9.86 -4.42 -1.41
N VAL A 89 9.05 -4.98 -2.33
CA VAL A 89 7.58 -4.89 -2.28
C VAL A 89 7.02 -5.67 -1.10
N ARG A 90 7.54 -6.86 -0.80
CA ARG A 90 7.16 -7.65 0.40
C ARG A 90 7.49 -6.93 1.70
N ASP A 91 8.63 -6.23 1.78
CA ASP A 91 8.92 -5.39 2.96
C ASP A 91 7.90 -4.26 3.12
N ALA A 92 7.52 -3.61 2.01
CA ALA A 92 6.49 -2.58 2.01
C ALA A 92 5.12 -3.14 2.46
N GLU A 93 4.70 -4.27 1.91
CA GLU A 93 3.47 -4.97 2.28
C GLU A 93 3.42 -5.27 3.79
N GLN A 94 4.51 -5.80 4.34
CA GLN A 94 4.59 -6.11 5.75
C GLN A 94 4.47 -4.86 6.64
N ARG A 95 4.96 -3.71 6.17
CA ARG A 95 4.80 -2.42 6.86
C ARG A 95 3.36 -1.94 6.81
N ILE A 96 2.66 -2.08 5.69
CA ILE A 96 1.23 -1.73 5.57
C ILE A 96 0.38 -2.63 6.47
N ARG A 97 0.67 -3.93 6.55
CA ARG A 97 0.00 -4.84 7.50
C ARG A 97 0.13 -4.38 8.95
N ARG A 98 1.36 -4.05 9.38
CA ARG A 98 1.61 -3.52 10.73
C ARG A 98 0.95 -2.16 10.97
N LEU A 99 0.85 -1.32 9.95
CA LEU A 99 0.16 -0.04 10.07
C LEU A 99 -1.34 -0.26 10.33
N ARG A 100 -1.98 -1.17 9.59
CA ARG A 100 -3.38 -1.54 9.81
C ARG A 100 -3.63 -2.06 11.22
N GLU A 101 -2.81 -3.02 11.69
CA GLU A 101 -2.91 -3.56 13.05
C GLU A 101 -2.84 -2.45 14.12
N ARG A 102 -1.98 -1.44 13.91
CA ARG A 102 -1.86 -0.29 14.82
C ARG A 102 -3.07 0.63 14.77
N THR A 103 -3.63 0.86 13.59
CA THR A 103 -4.82 1.70 13.42
C THR A 103 -6.05 1.02 14.03
N ASP A 104 -6.19 -0.29 13.87
CA ASP A 104 -7.27 -1.08 14.47
C ASP A 104 -7.16 -1.03 16.00
N GLY A 105 -5.95 -1.23 16.57
CA GLY A 105 -5.73 -1.10 18.01
C GLY A 105 -6.02 0.30 18.56
N LEU A 106 -5.64 1.36 17.84
CA LEU A 106 -5.97 2.74 18.22
C LEU A 106 -7.48 2.99 18.27
N LEU A 107 -8.24 2.38 17.36
CA LEU A 107 -9.70 2.48 17.35
C LEU A 107 -10.32 1.79 18.57
N GLU A 108 -9.81 0.61 18.94
CA GLU A 108 -10.22 -0.11 20.15
C GLU A 108 -9.92 0.72 21.41
N ASP A 109 -8.73 1.32 21.50
CA ASP A 109 -8.32 2.18 22.62
C ASP A 109 -9.26 3.39 22.80
N PHE A 110 -9.76 3.97 21.71
CA PHE A 110 -10.75 5.05 21.80
C PHE A 110 -12.09 4.57 22.33
N GLY A 111 -12.51 3.35 21.98
CA GLY A 111 -13.70 2.73 22.54
C GLY A 111 -13.58 2.54 24.06
N GLU A 112 -12.44 2.04 24.52
CA GLU A 112 -12.17 1.85 25.95
C GLU A 112 -12.09 3.19 26.70
N THR A 113 -11.42 4.18 26.11
CA THR A 113 -11.35 5.54 26.67
C THR A 113 -12.75 6.15 26.81
N HIS A 114 -13.58 6.00 25.78
CA HIS A 114 -14.97 6.46 25.82
C HIS A 114 -15.76 5.75 26.91
N HIS A 115 -15.59 4.43 27.08
CA HIS A 115 -16.25 3.68 28.16
C HIS A 115 -15.80 4.16 29.55
N THR A 116 -14.48 4.26 29.76
CA THR A 116 -13.88 4.74 31.01
C THR A 116 -14.38 6.14 31.38
N LEU A 117 -14.58 7.02 30.39
CA LEU A 117 -15.12 8.37 30.62
C LEU A 117 -16.50 8.32 31.28
N HIS A 118 -17.42 7.53 30.74
CA HIS A 118 -18.78 7.39 31.27
C HIS A 118 -18.82 6.65 32.61
N GLU A 119 -17.91 5.69 32.82
CA GLU A 119 -17.77 5.03 34.12
C GLU A 119 -17.27 5.99 35.20
N THR A 120 -16.29 6.83 34.87
CA THR A 120 -15.65 7.77 35.81
C THR A 120 -16.54 8.97 36.12
N PHE A 121 -17.27 9.47 35.11
CA PHE A 121 -18.12 10.66 35.20
C PHE A 121 -19.55 10.34 34.75
N PRO A 122 -20.33 9.61 35.58
CA PRO A 122 -21.69 9.25 35.23
C PRO A 122 -22.57 10.51 35.16
N ILE A 123 -23.39 10.57 34.12
CA ILE A 123 -24.51 11.52 33.99
C ILE A 123 -25.80 10.75 34.29
N GLU A 124 -26.62 11.26 35.20
CA GLU A 124 -27.95 10.72 35.47
C GLU A 124 -28.82 10.90 34.20
N GLU A 125 -29.47 9.82 33.73
CA GLU A 125 -30.49 9.90 32.67
C GLU A 125 -31.72 10.73 33.11
#